data_AF-A0A7X9Q2G9-F1
#
_entry.id   AF-A0A7X9Q2G9-F1
#
_cell.length_a   1.000
_cell.length_b   1.000
_cell.length_c   1.000
_cell.angle_alpha   90.00
_cell.angle_beta   90.00
_cell.angle_gamma   90.00
#
_symmetry.space_group_name_H-M   'P 1'
#
loop_
_entity.id
_entity.type
_entity.pdbx_description
1 polymer ?
#
loop_
_entity_poly.entity_id
_entity_poly.type
_entity_poly.pdbx_seq_one_letter_code
_entity_poly.pdbx_strand_id
1 'polypeptide(L)'
;MTLRPGGPAATAVEAVVVGVVGAALGGAVWGLLHPVLGVVMAAVAGVNGVICGWRHVYPWQRWSGLVAFVLDSTWATVPVAGGLLAHLVAARSRASRYEPSLSRRHGQHVYRGGLHFKKGFALTVGNVISGAGDVSRPRRRKLITDHEAVHVWQARWFGPCYLPLYGLWAGVGVLGGVLLWLRRGRNEPLGTMIESCSYYTNPFEWWAYSRDDLWSPPGLVTGVGWRNAAVRPLADVRVRRYVDSD
;
A
#
# COMPACT_ATOMS: atom_id res chain seq x y z
N MET A 1 -1.27 -23.32 -14.70
CA MET A 1 0.07 -23.93 -14.54
C MET A 1 0.69 -23.41 -13.25
N THR A 2 0.49 -24.10 -12.13
CA THR A 2 1.06 -23.74 -10.83
C THR A 2 2.52 -24.17 -10.80
N LEU A 3 3.45 -23.23 -11.01
CA LEU A 3 4.87 -23.50 -10.81
C LEU A 3 5.07 -23.96 -9.36
N ARG A 4 5.60 -25.17 -9.18
CA ARG A 4 6.04 -25.66 -7.88
C ARG A 4 6.92 -24.58 -7.24
N PRO A 5 6.76 -24.26 -5.94
CA PRO A 5 7.73 -23.43 -5.26
C PRO A 5 9.10 -24.05 -5.48
N GLY A 6 10.06 -23.24 -5.93
CA GLY A 6 11.43 -23.69 -6.06
C GLY A 6 11.92 -24.27 -4.74
N GLY A 7 12.84 -25.23 -4.79
CA GLY A 7 13.45 -25.78 -3.58
C GLY A 7 14.09 -24.67 -2.72
N PRO A 8 14.41 -24.95 -1.45
CA PRO A 8 14.98 -23.98 -0.52
C PRO A 8 16.20 -23.22 -1.08
N ALA A 9 17.01 -23.88 -1.92
CA ALA A 9 18.12 -23.25 -2.63
C ALA A 9 17.67 -22.12 -3.58
N ALA A 10 16.58 -22.31 -4.34
CA ALA A 10 16.05 -21.28 -5.23
C ALA A 10 15.51 -20.07 -4.45
N THR A 11 14.86 -20.30 -3.32
CA THR A 11 14.42 -19.23 -2.41
C THR A 11 15.60 -18.45 -1.84
N ALA A 12 16.67 -19.14 -1.43
CA ALA A 12 17.89 -18.49 -0.93
C ALA A 12 18.58 -17.65 -2.01
N VAL A 13 18.69 -18.19 -3.23
CA VAL A 13 19.26 -17.46 -4.38
C VAL A 13 18.44 -16.20 -4.69
N GLU A 14 17.11 -16.30 -4.75
CA GLU A 14 16.27 -15.12 -4.99
C GLU A 14 16.44 -14.08 -3.87
N ALA A 15 16.46 -14.49 -2.61
CA ALA A 15 16.68 -13.59 -1.48
C ALA A 15 18.03 -12.85 -1.58
N VAL A 16 19.12 -13.55 -1.89
CA VAL A 16 20.46 -12.96 -2.02
C VAL A 16 20.51 -12.01 -3.20
N VAL A 17 20.05 -12.44 -4.38
CA VAL A 17 20.10 -11.62 -5.61
C VAL A 17 19.27 -10.35 -5.43
N VAL A 18 18.03 -10.48 -4.98
CA VAL A 18 17.13 -9.32 -4.80
C VAL A 18 17.65 -8.40 -3.69
N GLY A 19 18.24 -8.95 -2.64
CA GLY A 19 18.91 -8.18 -1.59
C GLY A 19 20.11 -7.38 -2.10
N VAL A 20 21.06 -8.03 -2.78
CA VAL A 20 22.27 -7.37 -3.29
C VAL A 20 21.93 -6.31 -4.32
N VAL A 21 21.07 -6.64 -5.30
CA VAL A 21 20.67 -5.68 -6.34
C VAL A 21 19.86 -4.53 -5.72
N GLY A 22 18.97 -4.81 -4.77
CA GLY A 22 18.23 -3.79 -4.04
C GLY A 22 19.17 -2.82 -3.30
N ALA A 23 20.17 -3.36 -2.58
CA ALA A 23 21.16 -2.54 -1.89
C ALA A 23 21.98 -1.66 -2.83
N ALA A 24 22.42 -2.22 -3.96
CA ALA A 24 23.18 -1.47 -4.97
C ALA A 24 22.35 -0.32 -5.57
N LEU A 25 21.08 -0.58 -5.91
CA LEU A 25 20.16 0.43 -6.43
C LEU A 25 19.89 1.55 -5.40
N GLY A 26 19.60 1.18 -4.16
CA GLY A 26 19.35 2.12 -3.08
C GLY A 26 20.57 2.98 -2.77
N GLY A 27 21.75 2.35 -2.69
CA GLY A 27 23.01 3.03 -2.47
C GLY A 27 23.37 4.00 -3.59
N ALA A 28 23.23 3.57 -4.84
CA ALA A 28 23.53 4.38 -6.00
C ALA A 28 22.63 5.62 -6.08
N VAL A 29 21.29 5.45 -6.00
CA VAL A 29 20.34 6.57 -6.18
C VAL A 29 20.45 7.57 -5.03
N TRP A 30 20.46 7.12 -3.78
CA TRP A 30 20.50 8.02 -2.62
C TRP A 30 21.90 8.56 -2.35
N GLY A 31 22.94 7.85 -2.79
CA GLY A 31 24.33 8.31 -2.74
C GLY A 31 24.57 9.56 -3.58
N LEU A 32 23.79 9.78 -4.64
CA LEU A 32 23.82 11.03 -5.43
C LEU A 32 23.41 12.26 -4.60
N LEU A 33 22.57 12.07 -3.58
CA LEU A 33 22.14 13.15 -2.70
C LEU A 33 23.12 13.34 -1.55
N HIS A 34 23.54 12.25 -0.89
CA HIS A 34 24.53 12.28 0.17
C HIS A 34 25.10 10.88 0.45
N PRO A 35 26.43 10.70 0.63
CA PRO A 35 27.04 9.38 0.82
C PRO A 35 26.45 8.58 2.00
N VAL A 36 26.21 9.24 3.14
CA VAL A 36 25.59 8.60 4.32
C VAL A 36 24.17 8.15 4.02
N LEU A 37 23.40 8.93 3.25
CA LEU A 37 22.05 8.52 2.83
C LEU A 37 22.13 7.32 1.89
N GLY A 38 23.11 7.29 0.98
CA GLY A 38 23.41 6.12 0.15
C GLY A 38 23.60 4.85 0.99
N VAL A 39 24.46 4.88 2.02
CA VAL A 39 24.70 3.72 2.89
C VAL A 39 23.42 3.28 3.61
N VAL A 40 22.68 4.23 4.21
CA VAL A 40 21.44 3.92 4.93
C VAL A 40 20.38 3.31 3.99
N MET A 41 20.19 3.91 2.81
CA MET A 41 19.17 3.45 1.87
C MET A 41 19.57 2.16 1.16
N ALA A 42 20.87 1.90 0.97
CA ALA A 42 21.37 0.59 0.56
C ALA A 42 21.00 -0.49 1.58
N ALA A 43 21.16 -0.22 2.89
CA ALA A 43 20.77 -1.16 3.93
C ALA A 43 19.25 -1.43 3.93
N VAL A 44 18.43 -0.38 3.86
CA VAL A 44 16.96 -0.50 3.80
C VAL A 44 16.53 -1.32 2.57
N ALA A 45 16.98 -0.93 1.38
CA ALA A 45 16.62 -1.60 0.13
C ALA A 45 17.13 -3.05 0.10
N GLY A 46 18.33 -3.30 0.63
CA GLY A 46 18.90 -4.64 0.74
C GLY A 46 18.11 -5.56 1.68
N VAL A 47 17.77 -5.08 2.88
CA VAL A 47 16.95 -5.84 3.84
C VAL A 47 15.56 -6.12 3.26
N ASN A 48 14.91 -5.11 2.66
CA ASN A 48 13.64 -5.30 1.96
C ASN A 48 13.78 -6.33 0.82
N GLY A 49 14.85 -6.25 0.04
CA GLY A 49 15.14 -7.17 -1.06
C GLY A 49 15.29 -8.62 -0.59
N VAL A 50 16.03 -8.87 0.50
CA VAL A 50 16.17 -10.20 1.11
C VAL A 50 14.82 -10.74 1.55
N ILE A 51 14.02 -9.93 2.28
CA ILE A 51 12.70 -10.34 2.76
C ILE A 51 11.75 -10.63 1.59
N CYS A 52 11.75 -9.76 0.57
CA CYS A 52 10.94 -9.91 -0.63
C CYS A 52 11.32 -11.16 -1.43
N GLY A 53 12.61 -11.42 -1.63
CA GLY A 53 13.10 -12.60 -2.36
C GLY A 53 12.80 -13.89 -1.60
N TRP A 54 13.04 -13.92 -0.28
CA TRP A 54 12.70 -15.06 0.57
C TRP A 54 11.20 -15.40 0.56
N ARG A 55 10.36 -14.36 0.47
CA ARG A 55 8.90 -14.49 0.43
C ARG A 55 8.35 -14.57 -1.01
N HIS A 56 9.19 -14.51 -2.04
CA HIS A 56 8.80 -14.50 -3.44
C HIS A 56 7.74 -13.43 -3.77
N VAL A 57 7.96 -12.20 -3.34
CA VAL A 57 6.94 -11.13 -3.38
C VAL A 57 6.71 -10.60 -4.78
N TYR A 58 7.78 -10.31 -5.54
CA TYR A 58 7.64 -9.68 -6.85
C TYR A 58 7.19 -10.69 -7.92
N PRO A 59 6.16 -10.37 -8.73
CA PRO A 59 5.79 -11.17 -9.89
C PRO A 59 6.76 -10.93 -11.05
N TRP A 60 7.94 -11.54 -11.02
CA TRP A 60 9.00 -11.33 -12.02
C TRP A 60 8.58 -11.59 -13.48
N GLN A 61 7.59 -12.44 -13.70
CA GLN A 61 7.03 -12.71 -15.03
C GLN A 61 6.18 -11.55 -15.59
N ARG A 62 5.99 -10.48 -14.82
CA ARG A 62 5.22 -9.30 -15.21
C ARG A 62 6.07 -8.06 -15.04
N TRP A 63 5.94 -7.12 -15.97
CA TRP A 63 6.58 -5.80 -15.89
C TRP A 63 6.28 -5.08 -14.58
N SER A 64 5.08 -5.24 -14.03
CA SER A 64 4.71 -4.68 -12.73
C SER A 64 5.62 -5.16 -11.59
N GLY A 65 6.14 -6.38 -11.66
CA GLY A 65 7.07 -6.92 -10.65
C GLY A 65 8.44 -6.25 -10.71
N LEU A 66 8.98 -6.05 -11.92
CA LEU A 66 10.24 -5.33 -12.14
C LEU A 66 10.12 -3.88 -11.70
N VAL A 67 9.06 -3.18 -12.11
CA VAL A 67 8.80 -1.79 -11.73
C VAL A 67 8.64 -1.65 -10.22
N ALA A 68 7.87 -2.55 -9.59
CA ALA A 68 7.71 -2.56 -8.14
C ALA A 68 9.06 -2.71 -7.41
N PHE A 69 9.91 -3.64 -7.86
CA PHE A 69 11.23 -3.85 -7.26
C PHE A 69 12.15 -2.64 -7.41
N VAL A 70 12.22 -2.06 -8.61
CA VAL A 70 13.06 -0.88 -8.87
C VAL A 70 12.59 0.29 -8.01
N LEU A 71 11.28 0.58 -7.98
CA LEU A 71 10.74 1.66 -7.15
C LEU A 71 11.00 1.41 -5.66
N ASP A 72 10.69 0.21 -5.14
CA ASP A 72 10.92 -0.14 -3.74
C ASP A 72 12.39 -0.06 -3.32
N SER A 73 13.32 -0.20 -4.27
CA SER A 73 14.77 -0.15 -4.02
C SER A 73 15.39 1.22 -4.27
N THR A 74 14.66 2.17 -4.86
CA THR A 74 15.18 3.49 -5.23
C THR A 74 14.31 4.61 -4.66
N TRP A 75 13.32 5.06 -5.42
CA TRP A 75 12.46 6.19 -5.10
C TRP A 75 11.60 5.94 -3.86
N ALA A 76 11.00 4.75 -3.76
CA ALA A 76 10.10 4.37 -2.68
C ALA A 76 10.81 3.75 -1.47
N THR A 77 12.14 3.83 -1.37
CA THR A 77 12.90 3.26 -0.25
C THR A 77 12.49 3.87 1.10
N VAL A 78 12.10 5.15 1.13
CA VAL A 78 11.61 5.81 2.35
C VAL A 78 10.32 5.19 2.90
N PRO A 79 9.21 5.10 2.13
CA PRO A 79 8.02 4.41 2.61
C PRO A 79 8.25 2.90 2.85
N VAL A 80 9.16 2.24 2.10
CA VAL A 80 9.58 0.86 2.38
C VAL A 80 10.28 0.73 3.74
N ALA A 81 11.09 1.70 4.16
CA ALA A 81 11.65 1.72 5.52
C ALA A 81 10.54 1.68 6.58
N GLY A 82 9.45 2.44 6.37
CA GLY A 82 8.25 2.35 7.20
C GLY A 82 7.60 0.96 7.16
N GLY A 83 7.55 0.33 5.99
CA GLY A 83 7.09 -1.06 5.82
C GLY A 83 7.95 -2.07 6.62
N LEU A 84 9.27 -1.90 6.65
CA LEU A 84 10.16 -2.74 7.49
C LEU A 84 9.86 -2.59 8.98
N LEU A 85 9.49 -1.40 9.45
CA LEU A 85 9.00 -1.22 10.82
C LEU A 85 7.67 -1.95 11.04
N ALA A 86 6.75 -1.90 10.06
CA ALA A 86 5.49 -2.67 10.12
C ALA A 86 5.75 -4.19 10.16
N HIS A 87 6.75 -4.69 9.45
CA HIS A 87 7.22 -6.07 9.56
C HIS A 87 7.65 -6.44 10.99
N LEU A 88 8.39 -5.56 11.68
CA LEU A 88 8.83 -5.80 13.05
C LEU A 88 7.66 -5.84 14.04
N VAL A 89 6.66 -4.96 13.87
CA VAL A 89 5.43 -4.99 14.67
C VAL A 89 4.65 -6.27 14.41
N ALA A 90 4.53 -6.65 13.14
CA ALA A 90 3.90 -7.89 12.72
C ALA A 90 4.62 -9.13 13.28
N ALA A 91 5.95 -9.15 13.34
CA ALA A 91 6.71 -10.27 13.90
C ALA A 91 6.50 -10.44 15.42
N ARG A 92 6.25 -9.34 16.15
CA ARG A 92 6.01 -9.36 17.60
C ARG A 92 4.56 -9.64 17.98
N SER A 93 3.62 -9.44 17.07
CA SER A 93 2.20 -9.62 17.33
C SER A 93 1.78 -11.07 17.13
N ARG A 94 1.30 -11.74 18.20
CA ARG A 94 0.72 -13.09 18.12
C ARG A 94 -0.50 -13.19 17.20
N ALA A 95 -1.18 -12.07 16.95
CA ALA A 95 -2.33 -11.99 16.05
C ALA A 95 -1.92 -11.80 14.58
N SER A 96 -0.67 -11.42 14.32
CA SER A 96 -0.18 -11.12 12.97
C SER A 96 0.22 -12.40 12.25
N ARG A 97 -0.71 -12.93 11.45
CA ARG A 97 -0.45 -14.04 10.54
C ARG A 97 -0.14 -13.49 9.16
N TYR A 98 1.06 -13.77 8.65
CA TYR A 98 1.39 -13.50 7.26
C TYR A 98 0.41 -14.22 6.33
N GLU A 99 0.00 -13.58 5.24
CA GLU A 99 -0.99 -14.07 4.30
C GLU A 99 -0.34 -14.34 2.93
N PRO A 100 0.15 -15.56 2.67
CA PRO A 100 0.85 -15.87 1.43
C PRO A 100 -0.01 -15.71 0.18
N SER A 101 -1.33 -15.97 0.26
CA SER A 101 -2.24 -15.94 -0.90
C SER A 101 -2.48 -14.54 -1.48
N LEU A 102 -2.03 -13.50 -0.77
CA LEU A 102 -2.10 -12.10 -1.18
C LEU A 102 -0.73 -11.42 -1.22
N SER A 103 0.34 -12.17 -0.92
CA SER A 103 1.69 -11.62 -0.86
C SER A 103 2.63 -12.22 -1.92
N ARG A 104 2.61 -13.54 -2.09
CA ARG A 104 3.51 -14.21 -3.03
C ARG A 104 3.16 -13.81 -4.46
N ARG A 105 4.13 -13.25 -5.19
CA ARG A 105 3.97 -12.76 -6.56
C ARG A 105 2.86 -11.71 -6.69
N HIS A 106 2.60 -10.94 -5.64
CA HIS A 106 1.65 -9.82 -5.64
C HIS A 106 2.30 -8.45 -5.47
N GLY A 107 3.63 -8.40 -5.25
CA GLY A 107 4.35 -7.15 -5.07
C GLY A 107 4.00 -6.44 -3.77
N GLN A 108 3.57 -7.16 -2.74
CA GLN A 108 3.27 -6.60 -1.42
C GLN A 108 3.34 -7.70 -0.35
N HIS A 109 3.49 -7.28 0.90
CA HIS A 109 3.38 -8.15 2.06
C HIS A 109 2.04 -7.92 2.74
N VAL A 110 1.32 -8.99 3.07
CA VAL A 110 0.02 -8.88 3.75
C VAL A 110 0.07 -9.63 5.07
N TYR A 111 -0.37 -8.97 6.13
CA TYR A 111 -0.55 -9.54 7.45
C TYR A 111 -2.01 -9.41 7.88
N ARG A 112 -2.62 -10.50 8.32
CA ARG A 112 -4.01 -10.52 8.81
C ARG A 112 -4.21 -9.67 10.08
N GLY A 113 -3.18 -9.61 10.92
CA GLY A 113 -3.13 -8.77 12.12
C GLY A 113 -2.01 -7.74 12.03
N GLY A 114 -1.68 -7.10 13.16
CA GLY A 114 -0.62 -6.11 13.25
C GLY A 114 -1.14 -4.69 13.47
N LEU A 115 -0.34 -3.70 13.05
CA LEU A 115 -0.64 -2.27 13.13
C LEU A 115 -1.94 -1.92 12.38
N HIS A 116 -2.80 -1.13 13.02
CA HIS A 116 -4.01 -0.55 12.44
C HIS A 116 -4.39 0.69 13.25
N PHE A 117 -4.92 1.74 12.62
CA PHE A 117 -5.36 2.95 13.34
C PHE A 117 -6.69 2.77 14.07
N LYS A 118 -7.58 1.94 13.52
CA LYS A 118 -8.90 1.65 14.07
C LYS A 118 -9.23 0.18 13.89
N LYS A 119 -9.89 -0.42 14.88
CA LYS A 119 -10.29 -1.83 14.82
C LYS A 119 -11.09 -2.07 13.53
N GLY A 120 -10.69 -3.07 12.75
CA GLY A 120 -11.32 -3.43 11.48
C GLY A 120 -10.74 -2.73 10.24
N PHE A 121 -9.86 -1.75 10.40
CA PHE A 121 -9.18 -1.11 9.27
C PHE A 121 -7.91 -1.88 8.91
N ALA A 122 -7.60 -1.94 7.62
CA ALA A 122 -6.27 -2.29 7.17
C ALA A 122 -5.41 -1.01 7.13
N LEU A 123 -4.11 -1.17 7.18
CA LEU A 123 -3.16 -0.08 7.08
C LEU A 123 -2.04 -0.47 6.13
N THR A 124 -1.84 0.34 5.10
CA THR A 124 -0.72 0.19 4.17
C THR A 124 0.41 1.14 4.53
N VAL A 125 1.62 0.60 4.70
CA VAL A 125 2.86 1.36 4.90
C VAL A 125 3.91 0.83 3.93
N GLY A 126 4.25 1.64 2.93
CA GLY A 126 5.13 1.20 1.84
C GLY A 126 4.52 0.01 1.10
N ASN A 127 5.28 -1.10 1.04
CA ASN A 127 4.85 -2.34 0.42
C ASN A 127 4.22 -3.36 1.40
N VAL A 128 3.88 -2.93 2.62
CA VAL A 128 3.29 -3.78 3.66
C VAL A 128 1.87 -3.35 3.98
N ILE A 129 0.95 -4.30 3.93
CA ILE A 129 -0.45 -4.17 4.34
C ILE A 129 -0.61 -4.93 5.66
N SER A 130 -1.00 -4.22 6.69
CA SER A 130 -1.22 -4.74 8.04
C SER A 130 -2.71 -4.70 8.40
N GLY A 131 -3.14 -5.57 9.31
CA GLY A 131 -4.54 -5.60 9.75
C GLY A 131 -5.52 -6.10 8.69
N ALA A 132 -5.09 -6.94 7.75
CA ALA A 132 -5.93 -7.42 6.65
C ALA A 132 -7.15 -8.25 7.08
N GLY A 133 -7.22 -8.70 8.33
CA GLY A 133 -8.36 -9.42 8.88
C GLY A 133 -8.59 -10.79 8.23
N ASP A 134 -9.85 -11.20 8.19
CA ASP A 134 -10.27 -12.46 7.58
C ASP A 134 -10.47 -12.31 6.07
N VAL A 135 -9.43 -12.66 5.31
CA VAL A 135 -9.41 -12.59 3.85
C VAL A 135 -10.11 -13.76 3.15
N SER A 136 -10.71 -14.69 3.90
CA SER A 136 -11.64 -15.68 3.32
C SER A 136 -12.95 -15.02 2.87
N ARG A 137 -13.31 -13.88 3.48
CA ARG A 137 -14.50 -13.11 3.11
C ARG A 137 -14.25 -12.34 1.82
N PRO A 138 -15.09 -12.50 0.77
CA PRO A 138 -14.86 -11.88 -0.53
C PRO A 138 -14.67 -10.36 -0.47
N ARG A 139 -15.53 -9.65 0.28
CA ARG A 139 -15.44 -8.19 0.44
C ARG A 139 -14.13 -7.77 1.09
N ARG A 140 -13.65 -8.52 2.09
CA ARG A 140 -12.40 -8.20 2.78
C ARG A 140 -11.21 -8.48 1.88
N ARG A 141 -11.22 -9.58 1.14
CA ARG A 141 -10.20 -9.86 0.12
C ARG A 141 -10.14 -8.75 -0.93
N LYS A 142 -11.30 -8.31 -1.43
CA LYS A 142 -11.42 -7.21 -2.40
C LYS A 142 -10.82 -5.91 -1.85
N LEU A 143 -11.12 -5.54 -0.60
CA LEU A 143 -10.49 -4.38 0.06
C LEU A 143 -8.96 -4.47 -0.02
N ILE A 144 -8.37 -5.62 0.31
CA ILE A 144 -6.91 -5.75 0.26
C ILE A 144 -6.36 -5.69 -1.17
N THR A 145 -7.03 -6.31 -2.14
CA THR A 145 -6.52 -6.39 -3.53
C THR A 145 -6.79 -5.14 -4.34
N ASP A 146 -7.86 -4.41 -4.02
CA ASP A 146 -8.37 -3.34 -4.87
C ASP A 146 -8.34 -1.97 -4.19
N HIS A 147 -8.27 -1.90 -2.86
CA HIS A 147 -8.07 -0.67 -2.08
C HIS A 147 -6.62 -0.56 -1.56
N GLU A 148 -6.21 -1.47 -0.69
CA GLU A 148 -4.89 -1.39 -0.02
C GLU A 148 -3.73 -1.56 -1.01
N ALA A 149 -3.88 -2.42 -2.02
CA ALA A 149 -2.88 -2.54 -3.08
C ALA A 149 -2.71 -1.23 -3.87
N VAL A 150 -3.75 -0.38 -3.95
CA VAL A 150 -3.64 0.95 -4.56
C VAL A 150 -2.78 1.86 -3.70
N HIS A 151 -2.92 1.82 -2.37
CA HIS A 151 -2.03 2.54 -1.46
C HIS A 151 -0.57 2.08 -1.57
N VAL A 152 -0.31 0.79 -1.81
CA VAL A 152 1.05 0.30 -2.08
C VAL A 152 1.61 0.96 -3.35
N TRP A 153 0.81 1.02 -4.42
CA TRP A 153 1.22 1.68 -5.66
C TRP A 153 1.34 3.20 -5.51
N GLN A 154 0.49 3.84 -4.71
CA GLN A 154 0.63 5.26 -4.38
C GLN A 154 1.94 5.51 -3.64
N ALA A 155 2.28 4.70 -2.63
CA ALA A 155 3.56 4.80 -1.93
C ALA A 155 4.75 4.62 -2.90
N ARG A 156 4.62 3.75 -3.91
CA ARG A 156 5.63 3.57 -4.96
C ARG A 156 5.77 4.77 -5.89
N TRP A 157 4.67 5.30 -6.39
CA TRP A 157 4.69 6.39 -7.36
C TRP A 157 5.09 7.72 -6.73
N PHE A 158 4.59 7.99 -5.52
CA PHE A 158 4.86 9.26 -4.82
C PHE A 158 6.09 9.18 -3.91
N GLY A 159 6.61 7.97 -3.64
CA GLY A 159 7.86 7.76 -2.90
C GLY A 159 7.89 8.51 -1.57
N PRO A 160 8.92 9.32 -1.30
CA PRO A 160 9.02 10.09 -0.05
C PRO A 160 7.91 11.14 0.11
N CYS A 161 7.28 11.58 -0.99
CA CYS A 161 6.24 12.60 -0.97
C CYS A 161 4.85 12.04 -0.61
N TYR A 162 4.65 10.72 -0.60
CA TYR A 162 3.33 10.12 -0.37
C TYR A 162 2.71 10.55 0.97
N LEU A 163 3.42 10.30 2.09
CA LEU A 163 2.92 10.65 3.42
C LEU A 163 2.77 12.16 3.64
N PRO A 164 3.74 13.02 3.24
CA PRO A 164 3.56 14.46 3.30
C PRO A 164 2.33 14.97 2.54
N LEU A 165 2.10 14.51 1.31
CA LEU A 165 0.95 14.93 0.51
C LEU A 165 -0.36 14.45 1.13
N TYR A 166 -0.39 13.19 1.60
CA TYR A 166 -1.55 12.64 2.29
C TYR A 166 -1.87 13.44 3.56
N GLY A 167 -0.86 13.70 4.39
CA GLY A 167 -0.98 14.45 5.64
C GLY A 167 -1.35 15.91 5.43
N LEU A 168 -0.79 16.56 4.41
CA LEU A 168 -1.14 17.93 4.04
C LEU A 168 -2.62 18.04 3.70
N TRP A 169 -3.13 17.12 2.86
CA TRP A 169 -4.56 17.07 2.58
C TRP A 169 -5.38 16.84 3.84
N ALA A 170 -4.99 15.86 4.67
CA ALA A 170 -5.69 15.56 5.91
C ALA A 170 -5.77 16.81 6.81
N GLY A 171 -4.69 17.57 6.96
CA GLY A 171 -4.66 18.83 7.72
C GLY A 171 -5.59 19.90 7.17
N VAL A 172 -5.54 20.16 5.85
CA VAL A 172 -6.48 21.09 5.17
C VAL A 172 -7.92 20.61 5.34
N GLY A 173 -8.15 19.30 5.22
CA GLY A 173 -9.46 18.68 5.36
C GLY A 173 -10.03 18.78 6.77
N VAL A 174 -9.20 18.76 7.83
CA VAL A 174 -9.66 19.03 9.21
C VAL A 174 -10.23 20.44 9.30
N LEU A 175 -9.50 21.45 8.81
CA LEU A 175 -9.96 22.84 8.82
C LEU A 175 -11.21 23.03 7.95
N GLY A 176 -11.22 22.43 6.76
CA GLY A 176 -12.38 22.44 5.86
C GLY A 176 -13.62 21.77 6.47
N GLY A 177 -13.42 20.66 7.18
CA GLY A 177 -14.48 19.95 7.90
C GLY A 177 -15.10 20.78 9.01
N VAL A 178 -14.29 21.48 9.81
CA VAL A 178 -14.79 22.41 10.84
C VAL A 178 -15.60 23.55 10.20
N LEU A 179 -15.07 24.16 9.13
CA LEU A 179 -15.76 25.25 8.43
C LEU A 179 -17.08 24.80 7.80
N LEU A 180 -17.10 23.64 7.14
CA LEU A 180 -18.32 23.08 6.55
C LEU A 180 -19.34 22.69 7.61
N TRP A 181 -18.89 22.13 8.73
CA TRP A 181 -19.75 21.81 9.87
C TRP A 181 -20.46 23.07 10.41
N LEU A 182 -19.71 24.17 10.59
CA LEU A 182 -20.27 25.46 11.00
C LEU A 182 -21.28 25.99 9.97
N ARG A 183 -20.93 25.96 8.67
CA ARG A 183 -21.78 26.48 7.58
C ARG A 183 -23.05 25.66 7.37
N ARG A 184 -23.02 24.35 7.64
CA ARG A 184 -24.18 23.44 7.51
C ARG A 184 -25.03 23.34 8.78
N GLY A 185 -24.90 24.30 9.70
CA GLY A 185 -25.75 24.35 10.89
C GLY A 185 -25.49 23.24 11.91
N ARG A 186 -24.34 22.55 11.85
CA ARG A 186 -23.92 21.56 12.84
C ARG A 186 -24.82 20.31 12.95
N ASN A 187 -25.53 19.97 11.87
CA ASN A 187 -26.47 18.84 11.84
C ASN A 187 -25.80 17.45 11.94
N GLU A 188 -24.53 17.36 11.56
CA GLU A 188 -23.73 16.13 11.65
C GLU A 188 -22.77 16.20 12.84
N PRO A 189 -22.34 15.05 13.42
CA PRO A 189 -21.26 15.03 14.38
C PRO A 189 -19.98 15.64 13.78
N LEU A 190 -19.32 16.54 14.52
CA LEU A 190 -18.13 17.24 14.04
C LEU A 190 -17.04 16.26 13.56
N GLY A 191 -16.82 15.17 14.30
CA GLY A 191 -15.86 14.13 13.94
C GLY A 191 -16.15 13.49 12.58
N THR A 192 -17.42 13.21 12.27
CA THR A 192 -17.83 12.63 10.98
C THR A 192 -17.60 13.59 9.82
N MET A 193 -17.85 14.90 10.02
CA MET A 193 -17.58 15.92 9.02
C MET A 193 -16.06 16.09 8.79
N ILE A 194 -15.27 16.10 9.87
CA ILE A 194 -13.82 16.14 9.79
C ILE A 194 -13.29 14.90 9.07
N GLU A 195 -13.73 13.69 9.42
CA GLU A 195 -13.33 12.44 8.76
C GLU A 195 -13.71 12.47 7.26
N SER A 196 -14.90 12.96 6.92
CA SER A 196 -15.30 13.16 5.52
C SER A 196 -14.33 14.05 4.75
N CYS A 197 -13.94 15.19 5.32
CA CYS A 197 -13.10 16.17 4.62
C CYS A 197 -11.60 15.82 4.64
N SER A 198 -11.10 15.23 5.72
CA SER A 198 -9.69 14.90 5.91
C SER A 198 -9.29 13.52 5.36
N TYR A 199 -10.21 12.55 5.43
CA TYR A 199 -9.95 11.17 5.06
C TYR A 199 -10.69 10.78 3.78
N TYR A 200 -12.03 10.73 3.77
CA TYR A 200 -12.76 10.18 2.62
C TYR A 200 -12.58 10.99 1.33
N THR A 201 -12.44 12.32 1.43
CA THR A 201 -12.20 13.18 0.25
C THR A 201 -10.73 13.35 -0.10
N ASN A 202 -9.82 12.74 0.66
CA ASN A 202 -8.41 12.72 0.31
C ASN A 202 -8.21 12.10 -1.07
N PRO A 203 -7.50 12.73 -2.02
CA PRO A 203 -7.31 12.19 -3.37
C PRO A 203 -6.78 10.76 -3.40
N PHE A 204 -5.95 10.38 -2.42
CA PHE A 204 -5.42 9.02 -2.30
C PHE A 204 -6.49 8.01 -1.89
N GLU A 205 -7.34 8.35 -0.92
CA GLU A 205 -8.48 7.52 -0.52
C GLU A 205 -9.56 7.49 -1.59
N TRP A 206 -9.88 8.64 -2.19
CA TRP A 206 -10.83 8.73 -3.30
C TRP A 206 -10.42 7.81 -4.45
N TRP A 207 -9.13 7.80 -4.80
CA TRP A 207 -8.60 6.87 -5.80
C TRP A 207 -8.74 5.41 -5.36
N ALA A 208 -8.37 5.07 -4.13
CA ALA A 208 -8.45 3.69 -3.62
C ALA A 208 -9.91 3.18 -3.55
N TYR A 209 -10.83 3.96 -2.99
CA TYR A 209 -12.26 3.64 -2.95
C TYR A 209 -12.88 3.51 -4.36
N SER A 210 -12.43 4.33 -5.31
CA SER A 210 -12.86 4.22 -6.70
C SER A 210 -12.42 2.90 -7.33
N ARG A 211 -11.22 2.41 -7.01
CA ARG A 211 -10.72 1.11 -7.50
C ARG A 211 -11.37 -0.10 -6.83
N ASP A 212 -11.77 0.04 -5.57
CA ASP A 212 -12.50 -0.98 -4.79
C ASP A 212 -14.01 -1.02 -5.08
N ASP A 213 -14.52 -0.15 -5.97
CA ASP A 213 -15.95 -0.04 -6.30
C ASP A 213 -16.82 0.30 -5.07
N LEU A 214 -16.30 1.17 -4.21
CA LEU A 214 -16.98 1.62 -3.00
C LEU A 214 -16.99 3.15 -2.92
N TRP A 215 -16.89 3.85 -4.06
CA TRP A 215 -17.11 5.29 -4.09
C TRP A 215 -18.58 5.59 -4.41
N SER A 216 -19.31 6.35 -3.59
CA SER A 216 -18.91 6.94 -2.31
C SER A 216 -18.91 5.95 -1.14
N PRO A 217 -17.96 6.06 -0.18
CA PRO A 217 -17.89 5.13 0.94
C PRO A 217 -19.00 5.37 1.96
N PRO A 218 -19.46 4.34 2.69
CA PRO A 218 -20.61 4.46 3.60
C PRO A 218 -20.45 5.47 4.75
N GLY A 219 -19.22 5.83 5.11
CA GLY A 219 -18.94 6.80 6.18
C GLY A 219 -18.87 8.26 5.73
N LEU A 220 -19.00 8.54 4.43
CA LEU A 220 -18.94 9.90 3.89
C LEU A 220 -20.27 10.63 4.14
N VAL A 221 -20.21 11.84 4.69
CA VAL A 221 -21.39 12.69 4.88
C VAL A 221 -22.05 12.99 3.53
N THR A 222 -23.37 12.82 3.46
CA THR A 222 -24.15 13.08 2.25
C THR A 222 -23.92 14.49 1.70
N GLY A 223 -23.66 14.58 0.40
CA GLY A 223 -23.40 15.84 -0.29
C GLY A 223 -22.05 16.48 0.05
N VAL A 224 -21.13 15.77 0.72
CA VAL A 224 -19.72 16.16 0.88
C VAL A 224 -18.88 15.30 -0.07
N GLY A 225 -17.85 15.90 -0.66
CA GLY A 225 -16.84 15.18 -1.44
C GLY A 225 -17.05 15.13 -2.96
N TRP A 226 -16.27 14.27 -3.59
CA TRP A 226 -16.23 14.14 -5.05
C TRP A 226 -17.51 13.49 -5.59
N ARG A 227 -18.11 14.12 -6.62
CA ARG A 227 -19.37 13.65 -7.21
C ARG A 227 -19.26 12.29 -7.89
N ASN A 228 -18.12 12.01 -8.50
CA ASN A 228 -17.88 10.80 -9.29
C ASN A 228 -16.66 10.05 -8.74
N ALA A 229 -16.57 8.76 -9.05
CA ALA A 229 -15.33 8.00 -8.86
C ALA A 229 -14.20 8.61 -9.70
N ALA A 230 -12.97 8.59 -9.19
CA ALA A 230 -11.79 9.09 -9.90
C ALA A 230 -11.47 8.25 -11.15
N VAL A 231 -11.72 6.95 -11.05
CA VAL A 231 -11.32 5.93 -12.00
C VAL A 231 -12.27 4.75 -11.92
N ARG A 232 -12.25 3.90 -12.96
CA ARG A 232 -13.00 2.65 -12.98
C ARG A 232 -12.50 1.64 -11.94
N PRO A 233 -13.39 0.82 -11.35
CA PRO A 233 -13.02 -0.31 -10.50
C PRO A 233 -12.00 -1.26 -11.15
N LEU A 234 -11.15 -1.89 -10.34
CA LEU A 234 -10.20 -2.89 -10.86
C LEU A 234 -10.90 -4.18 -11.31
N ALA A 235 -12.04 -4.53 -10.70
CA ALA A 235 -12.85 -5.66 -11.14
C ALA A 235 -13.24 -5.53 -12.62
N ASP A 236 -13.78 -4.37 -13.01
CA ASP A 236 -14.20 -4.09 -14.38
C ASP A 236 -13.04 -4.13 -15.37
N VAL A 237 -11.87 -3.59 -14.98
CA VAL A 237 -10.67 -3.60 -15.82
C VAL A 237 -10.17 -5.04 -16.06
N ARG A 238 -10.26 -5.90 -15.04
CA ARG A 238 -9.86 -7.32 -15.15
C ARG A 238 -10.80 -8.09 -16.08
N VAL A 239 -12.11 -7.86 -15.98
CA VAL A 239 -13.10 -8.50 -16.87
C VAL A 239 -12.84 -8.13 -18.33
N ARG A 240 -12.65 -6.83 -18.64
CA ARG A 240 -12.40 -6.40 -20.03
C ARG A 240 -11.13 -7.00 -20.62
N ARG A 241 -10.03 -7.00 -19.85
CA ARG A 241 -8.78 -7.61 -20.32
C ARG A 241 -8.91 -9.09 -20.67
N TYR A 242 -9.81 -9.81 -20.00
CA TYR A 242 -10.09 -11.21 -20.31
C TYR A 242 -10.87 -11.33 -21.62
N VAL A 243 -11.93 -10.52 -21.78
CA VAL A 243 -12.74 -10.49 -23.02
C VAL A 243 -11.93 -10.05 -24.23
N ASP A 244 -11.05 -9.05 -24.08
CA ASP A 244 -10.23 -8.52 -25.18
C ASP A 244 -9.04 -9.43 -25.54
N SER A 245 -8.79 -10.49 -24.76
CA SER A 245 -7.70 -11.46 -25.00
C SER A 245 -8.17 -12.78 -25.63
N ASP A 246 -9.48 -12.94 -25.83
CA ASP A 246 -10.12 -14.05 -26.55
C ASP A 246 -10.44 -13.63 -28.00
#